data_AF-A0A2V9HAP3-F1
#
_entry.id   AF-A0A2V9HAP3-F1
#
_cell.length_a   1.000
_cell.length_b   1.000
_cell.length_c   1.000
_cell.angle_alpha   90.00
_cell.angle_beta   90.00
_cell.angle_gamma   90.00
#
_symmetry.space_group_name_H-M   'P 1'
#
loop_
_entity.id
_entity.type
_entity.pdbx_description
1 polymer ?
#
loop_
_entity_poly.entity_id
_entity_poly.type
_entity_poly.pdbx_seq_one_letter_code
_entity_poly.pdbx_strand_id
1 'polypeptide(L)'
;MKAGVLYFAVVFGAGLVLGPIRILWVVSFLGARMAELLEAPIMLVITIVAARWIVGRLAVPPTPSSRLGMGGIALSLLLIAEFALVLWLRGISIGEYLAARDPVAGTVYYLMLGAFAVMPLLVARR
;
A
#
# COMPACT_ATOMS: atom_id res chain seq x y z
N MET A 1 6.29 -9.47 -14.05
CA MET A 1 4.80 -9.45 -13.93
C MET A 1 4.29 -10.29 -12.77
N LYS A 2 4.48 -11.62 -12.74
CA LYS A 2 3.99 -12.50 -11.65
C LYS A 2 4.35 -12.00 -10.23
N ALA A 3 5.60 -11.57 -10.02
CA ALA A 3 6.04 -11.03 -8.73
C ALA A 3 5.32 -9.74 -8.32
N GLY A 4 5.04 -8.84 -9.27
CA GLY A 4 4.32 -7.58 -9.00
C GLY A 4 2.86 -7.82 -8.65
N VAL A 5 2.19 -8.73 -9.36
CA VAL A 5 0.80 -9.13 -9.08
C VAL A 5 0.69 -9.78 -7.70
N LEU A 6 1.59 -10.70 -7.36
CA LEU A 6 1.60 -11.36 -6.04
C LEU A 6 1.87 -10.35 -4.93
N TYR A 7 2.77 -9.40 -5.15
CA TYR A 7 3.10 -8.36 -4.18
C TYR A 7 1.94 -7.41 -3.94
N PHE A 8 1.28 -6.97 -5.01
CA PHE A 8 0.01 -6.27 -4.92
C PHE A 8 -1.02 -7.09 -4.13
N ALA A 9 -1.26 -8.35 -4.49
CA ALA A 9 -2.32 -9.17 -3.87
C ALA A 9 -2.12 -9.33 -2.36
N VAL A 10 -0.88 -9.54 -1.90
CA VAL A 10 -0.58 -9.67 -0.47
C VAL A 10 -0.78 -8.35 0.26
N VAL A 11 -0.21 -7.25 -0.23
CA VAL A 11 -0.25 -5.97 0.47
C VAL A 11 -1.64 -5.33 0.40
N PHE A 12 -2.29 -5.37 -0.76
CA PHE A 12 -3.67 -4.91 -0.93
C PHE A 12 -4.64 -5.77 -0.12
N GLY A 13 -4.48 -7.09 -0.13
CA GLY A 13 -5.31 -7.99 0.68
C GLY A 13 -5.20 -7.69 2.18
N ALA A 14 -3.99 -7.42 2.67
CA ALA A 14 -3.78 -7.02 4.05
C ALA A 14 -4.43 -5.66 4.36
N GLY A 15 -4.26 -4.66 3.49
CA GLY A 15 -4.90 -3.35 3.62
C GLY A 15 -6.43 -3.41 3.56
N LEU A 16 -6.99 -4.29 2.71
CA LEU A 16 -8.43 -4.50 2.60
C LEU A 16 -9.02 -5.11 3.88
N VAL A 17 -8.27 -5.94 4.59
CA VAL A 17 -8.69 -6.51 5.89
C VAL A 17 -8.51 -5.48 7.02
N LEU A 18 -7.40 -4.74 7.02
CA LEU A 18 -7.10 -3.74 8.03
C LEU A 18 -8.01 -2.51 7.95
N GLY A 19 -8.44 -2.12 6.76
CA GLY A 19 -9.31 -0.94 6.56
C GLY A 19 -10.63 -0.98 7.34
N PRO A 20 -11.46 -2.05 7.22
CA PRO A 20 -12.67 -2.22 8.01
C PRO A 20 -12.40 -2.30 9.51
N ILE A 21 -11.32 -2.97 9.93
CA ILE A 21 -10.90 -3.04 11.34
C ILE A 21 -10.58 -1.64 11.86
N ARG A 22 -9.85 -0.83 11.09
CA ARG A 22 -9.55 0.57 11.45
C ARG A 22 -10.83 1.37 11.65
N ILE A 23 -11.75 1.33 10.69
CA ILE A 23 -12.98 2.14 10.70
C ILE A 23 -13.90 1.72 11.86
N LEU A 24 -14.10 0.42 12.06
CA LEU A 24 -15.04 -0.10 13.06
C LEU A 24 -14.48 -0.04 14.50
N TRP A 25 -13.18 -0.29 14.69
CA TRP A 25 -12.57 -0.43 16.02
C TRP A 25 -11.63 0.71 16.41
N VAL A 26 -10.89 1.32 15.49
CA VAL A 26 -9.83 2.28 15.88
C VAL A 26 -10.35 3.71 15.83
N VAL A 27 -11.17 4.05 14.83
CA VAL A 27 -11.80 5.38 14.73
C VAL A 27 -12.74 5.65 15.91
N SER A 28 -13.46 4.63 16.37
CA SER A 28 -14.41 4.72 17.49
C SER A 28 -13.73 4.94 18.85
N PHE A 29 -12.46 4.54 19.01
CA PHE A 29 -11.72 4.68 20.28
C PHE A 29 -10.65 5.78 20.29
N LEU A 30 -10.00 6.07 19.16
CA LEU A 30 -8.81 6.94 19.09
C LEU A 30 -8.96 8.14 18.13
N GLY A 31 -10.10 8.24 17.43
CA GLY A 31 -10.34 9.26 16.41
C GLY A 31 -9.64 8.96 15.07
N ALA A 32 -10.17 9.52 13.98
CA ALA A 32 -9.78 9.18 12.61
C ALA A 32 -8.28 9.38 12.32
N ARG A 33 -7.66 10.43 12.89
CA ARG A 33 -6.26 10.80 12.62
C ARG A 33 -5.24 9.84 13.23
N MET A 34 -5.44 9.44 14.49
CA MET A 34 -4.53 8.50 15.17
C MET A 34 -4.64 7.09 14.57
N ALA A 35 -5.85 6.72 14.14
CA ALA A 35 -6.12 5.47 13.48
C ALA A 35 -5.35 5.32 12.16
N GLU A 36 -5.27 6.39 11.36
CA GLU A 36 -4.51 6.40 10.10
C GLU A 36 -3.00 6.37 10.33
N LEU A 37 -2.51 7.09 11.35
CA LEU A 37 -1.09 7.10 11.67
C LEU A 37 -0.59 5.77 12.21
N LEU A 38 -1.42 4.99 12.91
CA LEU A 38 -1.08 3.64 13.38
C LEU A 38 -1.10 2.60 12.26
N GLU A 39 -1.93 2.80 11.23
CA GLU A 39 -1.98 1.90 10.08
C GLU A 39 -0.71 2.00 9.22
N ALA A 40 -0.13 3.19 9.10
CA ALA A 40 1.10 3.42 8.33
C ALA A 40 2.29 2.51 8.73
N PRO A 41 2.73 2.44 10.00
CA PRO A 41 3.83 1.56 10.40
C PRO A 41 3.50 0.07 10.23
N ILE A 42 2.25 -0.33 10.44
CA ILE A 42 1.80 -1.72 10.23
C ILE A 42 1.91 -2.09 8.75
N MET A 43 1.39 -1.23 7.87
CA MET A 43 1.47 -1.40 6.42
C MET A 43 2.91 -1.37 5.92
N LEU A 44 3.80 -0.58 6.54
CA LEU A 44 5.23 -0.59 6.23
C LEU A 44 5.86 -1.96 6.54
N VAL A 45 5.57 -2.53 7.71
CA VAL A 45 6.09 -3.86 8.10
C VAL A 45 5.59 -4.92 7.12
N ILE A 46 4.29 -4.92 6.80
CA ILE A 46 3.70 -5.86 5.83
C ILE A 46 4.38 -5.72 4.47
N THR A 47 4.56 -4.49 4.01
CA THR A 47 5.24 -4.16 2.75
C THR A 47 6.67 -4.71 2.72
N ILE A 48 7.44 -4.48 3.78
CA ILE A 48 8.82 -4.99 3.91
C ILE A 48 8.82 -6.52 3.85
N VAL A 49 8.04 -7.18 4.72
CA VAL A 49 7.99 -8.64 4.82
C VAL A 49 7.55 -9.28 3.50
N ALA A 50 6.49 -8.76 2.88
CA ALA A 50 6.01 -9.23 1.59
C ALA A 50 7.08 -9.07 0.50
N ALA A 51 7.75 -7.92 0.45
CA ALA A 51 8.83 -7.69 -0.51
C ALA A 51 9.98 -8.69 -0.31
N ARG A 52 10.44 -8.96 0.93
CA ARG A 52 11.54 -9.93 1.15
C ARG A 52 11.13 -11.35 0.79
N TRP A 53 9.93 -11.74 1.21
CA TRP A 53 9.43 -13.07 0.97
C TRP A 53 9.23 -13.34 -0.53
N ILE A 54 8.66 -12.40 -1.29
CA ILE A 54 8.41 -12.57 -2.73
C ILE A 54 9.72 -12.54 -3.53
N VAL A 55 10.63 -11.63 -3.22
CA VAL A 55 11.94 -11.57 -3.89
C VAL A 55 12.72 -12.87 -3.67
N GLY A 56 12.72 -13.40 -2.43
CA GLY A 56 13.34 -14.68 -2.12
C GLY A 56 12.63 -15.87 -2.76
N ARG A 57 11.29 -15.92 -2.68
CA ARG A 57 10.49 -17.06 -3.17
C ARG A 57 10.46 -17.19 -4.69
N LEU A 58 10.42 -16.06 -5.40
CA LEU A 58 10.40 -16.04 -6.86
C LEU A 58 11.79 -15.84 -7.48
N ALA A 59 12.85 -15.85 -6.65
CA ALA A 59 14.23 -15.61 -7.07
C ALA A 59 14.34 -14.42 -8.03
N VAL A 60 13.68 -13.31 -7.69
CA VAL A 60 13.61 -12.13 -8.58
C VAL A 60 15.04 -11.64 -8.81
N PRO A 61 15.48 -11.48 -10.08
CA PRO A 61 16.84 -11.09 -10.39
C PRO A 61 17.26 -9.84 -9.59
N PRO A 62 18.53 -9.76 -9.16
CA PRO A 62 19.05 -8.58 -8.44
C PRO A 62 19.17 -7.34 -9.33
N THR A 63 18.59 -7.34 -10.53
CA THR A 63 18.60 -6.22 -11.45
C THR A 63 17.61 -5.13 -10.97
N PRO A 64 18.05 -3.86 -10.89
CA PRO A 64 17.18 -2.76 -10.47
C PRO A 64 15.92 -2.62 -11.33
N SER A 65 16.02 -2.86 -12.64
CA SER A 65 14.89 -2.80 -13.57
C SER A 65 13.81 -3.84 -13.28
N SER A 66 14.18 -5.07 -12.91
CA SER A 66 13.21 -6.13 -12.58
C SER A 66 12.47 -5.83 -11.28
N ARG A 67 13.18 -5.31 -10.27
CA ARG A 67 12.63 -4.98 -8.95
C ARG A 67 11.77 -3.72 -8.98
N LEU A 68 12.21 -2.68 -9.71
CA LEU A 68 11.39 -1.50 -9.96
C LEU A 68 10.17 -1.82 -10.83
N GLY A 69 10.31 -2.71 -11.82
CA GLY A 69 9.18 -3.19 -12.61
C GLY A 69 8.15 -3.95 -11.75
N MET A 70 8.60 -4.76 -10.79
CA MET A 70 7.73 -5.41 -9.80
C MET A 70 6.98 -4.38 -8.95
N GLY A 71 7.69 -3.42 -8.36
CA GLY A 71 7.11 -2.37 -7.53
C GLY A 71 6.15 -1.46 -8.31
N GLY A 72 6.52 -1.06 -9.53
CA GLY A 72 5.70 -0.23 -10.40
C GLY A 72 4.40 -0.92 -10.82
N ILE A 73 4.46 -2.18 -11.26
CA ILE A 73 3.25 -2.96 -11.59
C ILE A 73 2.34 -3.07 -10.36
N ALA A 74 2.92 -3.37 -9.19
CA ALA A 74 2.15 -3.52 -7.97
C ALA A 74 1.51 -2.19 -7.55
N LEU A 75 2.22 -1.06 -7.69
CA LEU A 75 1.72 0.28 -7.39
C LEU A 75 0.56 0.65 -8.31
N SER A 76 0.69 0.41 -9.62
CA SER A 76 -0.38 0.69 -10.57
C SER A 76 -1.64 -0.11 -10.25
N LEU A 77 -1.49 -1.41 -9.95
CA LEU A 77 -2.63 -2.25 -9.54
C LEU A 77 -3.25 -1.78 -8.22
N LEU A 78 -2.41 -1.39 -7.25
CA LEU A 78 -2.86 -0.89 -5.96
C LEU A 78 -3.68 0.39 -6.09
N LEU A 79 -3.20 1.37 -6.87
CA LEU A 79 -3.92 2.62 -7.12
C LEU A 79 -5.24 2.36 -7.86
N ILE A 80 -5.24 1.53 -8.89
CA ILE A 80 -6.48 1.19 -9.63
C ILE A 80 -7.50 0.56 -8.68
N ALA A 81 -7.08 -0.42 -7.87
CA ALA A 81 -7.96 -1.10 -6.94
C ALA A 81 -8.46 -0.17 -5.83
N GLU A 82 -7.60 0.69 -5.29
CA GLU A 82 -7.97 1.66 -4.27
C GLU A 82 -8.99 2.67 -4.80
N PHE A 83 -8.72 3.30 -5.95
CA PHE A 83 -9.68 4.23 -6.54
C PHE A 83 -11.00 3.54 -6.89
N ALA A 84 -10.96 2.35 -7.49
CA ALA A 84 -12.18 1.60 -7.78
C ALA A 84 -13.01 1.36 -6.51
N LEU A 85 -12.36 0.93 -5.44
CA LEU A 85 -13.03 0.62 -4.17
C LEU A 85 -13.54 1.89 -3.46
N VAL A 86 -12.74 2.96 -3.42
CA VAL A 86 -13.12 4.23 -2.77
C VAL A 86 -14.27 4.91 -3.51
N LEU A 87 -14.17 5.03 -4.84
CA LEU A 87 -15.23 5.65 -5.65
C LEU A 87 -16.51 4.82 -5.57
N TRP A 88 -16.41 3.50 -5.58
CA TRP A 88 -17.57 2.61 -5.45
C TRP A 88 -18.22 2.65 -4.06
N LEU A 89 -17.43 2.64 -2.98
CA LEU A 89 -17.95 2.65 -1.61
C LEU A 89 -18.48 4.02 -1.18
N ARG A 90 -17.80 5.11 -1.56
CA ARG A 90 -18.16 6.47 -1.11
C ARG A 90 -19.09 7.19 -2.09
N GLY A 91 -19.20 6.72 -3.33
CA GLY A 91 -20.02 7.37 -4.37
C GLY A 91 -19.55 8.77 -4.75
N ILE A 92 -18.31 9.15 -4.40
CA ILE A 92 -17.72 10.46 -4.67
C ILE A 92 -16.82 10.41 -5.91
N SER A 93 -16.54 11.57 -6.51
CA SER A 93 -15.58 11.72 -7.61
C SER A 93 -14.13 11.78 -7.13
N ILE A 94 -13.17 11.57 -8.04
CA ILE A 94 -11.72 11.67 -7.75
C ILE A 94 -11.36 13.08 -7.25
N GLY A 95 -11.99 14.13 -7.82
CA GLY A 95 -11.76 15.52 -7.41
C GLY A 95 -12.17 15.78 -5.97
N GLU A 96 -13.34 15.27 -5.57
CA GLU A 96 -13.82 15.37 -4.19
C GLU A 96 -12.96 14.54 -3.22
N TYR A 97 -12.47 13.38 -3.65
CA TYR A 97 -11.54 12.56 -2.87
C TYR A 97 -10.24 13.31 -2.55
N LEU A 98 -9.68 14.01 -3.54
CA LEU A 98 -8.48 14.83 -3.36
C LEU A 98 -8.73 16.06 -2.49
N ALA A 99 -9.89 16.72 -2.65
CA ALA A 99 -10.25 17.91 -1.88
C ALA A 99 -10.55 17.62 -0.41
N ALA A 100 -11.13 16.46 -0.11
CA ALA A 100 -11.48 16.04 1.25
C ALA A 100 -10.31 15.44 2.04
N ARG A 101 -9.12 15.33 1.44
CA ARG A 101 -7.97 14.64 2.05
C ARG A 101 -7.28 15.54 3.07
N ASP A 102 -7.11 15.03 4.28
CA ASP A 102 -6.33 15.72 5.32
C ASP A 102 -4.87 15.90 4.85
N PRO A 103 -4.28 17.10 4.98
CA PRO A 103 -2.93 17.39 4.48
C PRO A 103 -1.83 16.50 5.09
N VAL A 104 -1.98 16.14 6.37
CA VAL A 104 -0.99 15.37 7.12
C VAL A 104 -1.12 13.90 6.79
N ALA A 105 -2.33 13.34 6.87
CA ALA A 105 -2.57 11.94 6.53
C ALA A 105 -2.31 11.66 5.04
N GLY A 106 -2.65 12.60 4.16
CA GLY A 106 -2.38 12.53 2.72
C GLY A 106 -0.88 12.42 2.44
N THR A 107 -0.06 13.23 3.11
CA THR A 107 1.40 13.19 2.94
C THR A 107 1.98 11.84 3.36
N VAL A 108 1.57 11.32 4.53
CA VAL A 108 2.02 10.01 5.02
C VAL A 108 1.62 8.91 4.03
N TYR A 109 0.41 8.95 3.50
CA TYR A 109 -0.05 8.01 2.48
C TYR A 109 0.82 8.04 1.21
N TYR A 110 1.14 9.23 0.67
CA TYR A 110 1.98 9.31 -0.53
C TYR A 110 3.41 8.83 -0.27
N LEU A 111 3.97 9.11 0.91
CA LEU A 111 5.26 8.58 1.33
C LEU A 111 5.23 7.05 1.42
N MET A 112 4.14 6.48 1.94
CA MET A 112 3.94 5.04 2.02
C MET A 112 3.85 4.39 0.64
N LEU A 113 3.15 5.01 -0.33
CA LEU A 113 3.12 4.54 -1.72
C LEU A 113 4.51 4.54 -2.36
N GLY A 114 5.28 5.61 -2.13
CA GLY A 114 6.66 5.71 -2.58
C GLY A 114 7.51 4.60 -1.99
N ALA A 115 7.44 4.40 -0.67
CA ALA A 115 8.12 3.32 0.04
C ALA A 115 7.73 1.94 -0.51
N PHE A 116 6.44 1.68 -0.71
CA PHE A 116 5.91 0.44 -1.28
C PHE A 116 6.48 0.13 -2.66
N ALA A 117 6.58 1.14 -3.53
CA ALA A 117 7.10 0.99 -4.88
C ALA A 117 8.61 0.68 -4.90
N VAL A 118 9.40 1.28 -4.00
CA VAL A 118 10.85 1.09 -3.96
C VAL A 118 11.30 -0.05 -3.04
N MET A 119 10.43 -0.56 -2.16
CA MET A 119 10.78 -1.58 -1.17
C MET A 119 11.42 -2.86 -1.78
N PRO A 120 10.94 -3.39 -2.92
CA PRO A 120 11.56 -4.55 -3.56
C PRO A 120 13.03 -4.33 -3.93
N LEU A 121 13.44 -3.09 -4.20
CA LEU A 121 14.83 -2.72 -4.48
C LEU A 121 15.68 -2.68 -3.19
N LEU A 122 15.13 -2.14 -2.11
CA LEU A 122 15.85 -1.90 -0.85
C LEU A 122 16.09 -3.18 -0.03
N VAL A 123 15.14 -4.11 -0.07
CA VAL A 123 15.11 -5.28 0.82
C VAL A 123 16.24 -6.29 0.59
N ALA A 124 16.79 -6.32 -0.61
CA ALA A 124 17.72 -7.37 -1.03
C ALA A 124 19.09 -6.81 -1.46
N ARG A 125 19.61 -5.82 -0.73
CA ARG A 125 21.05 -5.55 -0.67
C ARG A 125 21.70 -6.54 0.32
N ARG A 126 21.94 -7.78 -0.13
CA ARG A 126 22.97 -8.68 0.41
C ARG A 126 23.50 -9.51 -0.74
#